data_AF-A0A947IY68-F1
#
_entry.id   AF-A0A947IY68-F1
#
_cell.length_a   1.000
_cell.length_b   1.000
_cell.length_c   1.000
_cell.angle_alpha   90.00
_cell.angle_beta   90.00
_cell.angle_gamma   90.00
#
_symmetry.space_group_name_H-M   'P 1'
#
loop_
_entity.id
_entity.type
_entity.pdbx_description
1 polymer ?
#
loop_
_entity_poly.entity_id
_entity_poly.type
_entity_poly.pdbx_seq_one_letter_code
_entity_poly.pdbx_strand_id
1 'polypeptide(L)' 'MNVPGWKLHLLTGDLAGHYSLTVSGNWRLTFKFEDEDVILVDYQDYH' A
#
# COMPACT_ATOMS: atom_id res chain seq x y z
N MET A 1 7.89 1.70 -9.98
CA MET A 1 8.55 0.46 -9.50
C MET A 1 7.73 -0.74 -9.95
N ASN A 2 8.34 -1.79 -10.51
CA ASN A 2 7.66 -3.04 -10.87
C ASN A 2 8.46 -4.23 -10.32
N VAL A 3 8.44 -4.37 -8.99
CA VAL A 3 9.08 -5.51 -8.31
C VAL A 3 8.08 -6.66 -8.30
N PRO A 4 8.42 -7.81 -8.91
CA PRO A 4 7.54 -8.98 -8.89
C PRO A 4 7.18 -9.39 -7.46
N GLY A 5 5.91 -9.72 -7.23
CA GLY A 5 5.41 -10.17 -5.93
C GLY A 5 4.89 -9.07 -5.01
N TRP A 6 5.29 -7.81 -5.19
CA TRP A 6 4.79 -6.70 -4.36
C TRP A 6 3.32 -6.40 -4.61
N LYS A 7 2.80 -6.71 -5.81
CA LYS A 7 1.41 -6.44 -6.20
C LYS A 7 1.00 -4.99 -5.87
N LEU A 8 1.89 -4.03 -6.13
CA LEU A 8 1.67 -2.62 -5.83
C LEU A 8 0.51 -2.08 -6.67
N HIS A 9 -0.51 -1.52 -6.02
CA HIS A 9 -1.68 -0.93 -6.69
C HIS A 9 -2.30 0.18 -5.84
N LEU A 10 -3.09 1.05 -6.48
CA LEU A 10 -3.88 2.08 -5.82
C LEU A 10 -5.13 1.48 -5.17
N LEU A 11 -5.47 1.98 -3.99
CA LEU A 11 -6.70 1.66 -3.25
C LEU A 11 -7.85 2.60 -3.65
N THR A 12 -9.07 2.15 -3.37
CA THR A 12 -10.32 2.87 -3.62
C THR A 12 -11.19 2.91 -2.35
N GLY A 13 -12.33 3.61 -2.39
CA GLY A 13 -13.20 3.77 -1.22
C GLY A 13 -12.60 4.69 -0.17
N ASP A 14 -12.68 4.30 1.10
CA ASP A 14 -12.23 5.13 2.24
C ASP A 14 -10.72 5.40 2.22
N LEU A 15 -9.94 4.54 1.54
CA LEU A 15 -8.49 4.69 1.37
C LEU A 15 -8.11 5.17 -0.05
N ALA A 16 -9.03 5.80 -0.78
CA ALA A 16 -8.73 6.33 -2.10
C ALA A 16 -7.48 7.25 -2.08
N GLY A 17 -6.56 6.99 -3.01
CA GLY A 17 -5.28 7.71 -3.10
C GLY A 17 -4.14 7.11 -2.25
N HIS A 18 -4.42 6.09 -1.44
CA HIS A 18 -3.36 5.25 -0.85
C HIS A 18 -2.92 4.19 -1.86
N TYR A 19 -1.68 3.74 -1.71
CA TYR A 19 -1.12 2.57 -2.34
C TYR A 19 -1.14 1.40 -1.35
N SER A 20 -1.22 0.18 -1.88
CA SER A 20 -1.01 -1.04 -1.13
C SER A 20 0.02 -1.92 -1.80
N LEU A 21 0.92 -2.52 -1.00
CA LEU A 21 1.80 -3.61 -1.43
C LEU A 21 1.72 -4.80 -0.49
N THR A 22 1.97 -5.99 -1.03
CA THR A 22 2.04 -7.25 -0.29
C THR A 22 3.40 -7.40 0.38
N VAL A 23 3.39 -7.66 1.69
CA VAL A 23 4.60 -7.96 2.47
C VAL A 23 4.78 -9.47 2.56
N SER A 24 3.83 -10.18 3.14
CA SER A 24 3.83 -11.65 3.23
C SER A 24 2.42 -12.17 3.49
N GLY A 25 2.00 -13.23 2.78
CA GLY A 25 0.66 -13.80 2.93
C GLY A 25 -0.45 -12.73 2.82
N ASN A 26 -1.20 -12.55 3.90
CA ASN A 26 -2.29 -11.58 3.99
C ASN A 26 -1.83 -10.17 4.39
N TRP A 27 -0.58 -9.99 4.83
CA TRP A 27 -0.10 -8.69 5.28
C TRP A 27 0.08 -7.70 4.12
N ARG A 28 -0.39 -6.47 4.33
CA ARG A 28 -0.32 -5.34 3.41
C ARG A 28 0.31 -4.15 4.10
N LEU A 29 1.21 -3.48 3.40
CA LEU A 29 1.64 -2.13 3.75
C LEU A 29 0.80 -1.16 2.92
N THR A 30 0.15 -0.20 3.58
CA THR A 30 -0.57 0.89 2.94
C THR A 30 0.10 2.21 3.23
N PHE A 31 0.09 3.12 2.27
CA PHE A 31 0.73 4.43 2.41
C PHE A 31 0.23 5.39 1.34
N LYS A 32 0.48 6.69 1.52
CA LYS A 32 0.18 7.73 0.52
C LYS A 32 1.45 8.51 0.20
N PHE A 33 1.52 9.07 -0.99
CA PHE A 33 2.54 10.05 -1.33
C PHE A 33 2.02 11.48 -1.12
N GLU A 34 2.85 12.31 -0.52
CA GLU A 34 2.74 13.76 -0.54
C GLU A 34 4.06 14.30 -1.09
N ASP A 35 4.01 14.85 -2.30
CA ASP A 35 5.19 15.14 -3.13
C ASP A 35 6.12 13.92 -3.27
N GLU A 36 7.33 14.00 -2.71
CA GLU A 36 8.34 12.93 -2.76
C GLU A 36 8.34 12.05 -1.50
N ASP A 37 7.53 12.42 -0.50
CA ASP A 37 7.50 11.79 0.80
C ASP A 37 6.39 10.74 0.92
N VAL A 38 6.70 9.68 1.67
CA VAL A 38 5.73 8.65 2.04
C VAL A 38 5.13 9.01 3.39
N ILE A 39 3.82 9.21 3.41
CA ILE A 39 3.04 9.57 4.59
C ILE A 39 1.96 8.53 4.89
N LEU A 40 1.36 8.62 6.08
CA LEU A 40 0.22 7.79 6.50
C LEU A 40 0.48 6.29 6.30
N VAL A 41 1.69 5.86 6.67
CA VAL A 41 2.12 4.46 6.54
C VAL A 41 1.42 3.62 7.60
N ASP A 42 0.78 2.55 7.16
CA ASP A 42 0.12 1.59 8.03
C ASP A 42 0.38 0.15 7.60
N TYR A 43 0.34 -0.78 8.56
CA TYR A 43 0.62 -2.19 8.35
C TYR A 43 -0.58 -3.03 8.79
N GLN A 44 -1.27 -3.61 7.80
CA GLN A 44 -2.58 -4.20 7.97
C GLN A 44 -2.55 -5.70 7.63
N ASP A 45 -3.26 -6.50 8.42
CA ASP A 45 -3.58 -7.87 8.05
C ASP A 45 -4.86 -7.88 7.22
N TYR A 46 -4.78 -8.45 6.02
CA TYR A 46 -5.93 -8.60 5.14
C TYR A 46 -6.65 -9.92 5.47
N HIS A 47 -7.45 -9.90 6.55
CA HIS A 47 -8.36 -10.98 6.93
C HIS A 47 -9.71 -10.44 7.41
#